data_AF-A0A7G1GYU8-F1
#
_entry.id   AF-A0A7G1GYU8-F1
#
_cell.length_a   1.000
_cell.length_b   1.000
_cell.length_c   1.000
_cell.angle_alpha   90.00
_cell.angle_beta   90.00
_cell.angle_gamma   90.00
#
_symmetry.space_group_name_H-M   'P 1'
#
loop_
_entity.id
_entity.type
_entity.pdbx_description
1 polymer ?
#
loop_
_entity_poly.entity_id
_entity_poly.type
_entity_poly.pdbx_seq_one_letter_code
_entity_poly.pdbx_strand_id
1 'polypeptide(L)'
;MEAVGVTCTDCHMPKATKSATNKGKYEGDVKTHIFKINTDPKAEMFYEEEVKGKKATFARGFVTLDFACLNCHKNKDINWAAAKAKGIHRYGKM
;
A
#
# COMPACT_ATOMS: atom_id res chain seq x y z
N MET A 1 5.83 12.99 -9.87
CA MET A 1 4.60 12.46 -9.27
C MET A 1 3.67 13.61 -8.94
N GLU A 2 4.09 14.63 -8.19
CA GLU A 2 3.26 15.83 -7.97
C GLU A 2 2.87 16.53 -9.29
N ALA A 3 3.81 16.61 -10.24
CA ALA A 3 3.58 17.11 -11.61
C ALA A 3 2.39 16.49 -12.36
N VAL A 4 2.03 15.26 -12.00
CA VAL A 4 0.95 14.49 -12.63
C VAL A 4 -0.24 14.30 -11.67
N GLY A 5 -0.34 15.14 -10.64
CA GLY A 5 -1.46 15.17 -9.68
C GLY A 5 -1.38 14.12 -8.56
N VAL A 6 -0.26 13.39 -8.42
CA VAL A 6 -0.09 12.42 -7.34
C VAL A 6 0.38 13.14 -6.07
N THR A 7 -0.37 12.97 -5.00
CA THR A 7 -0.15 13.60 -3.69
C THR A 7 0.48 12.63 -2.70
N CYS A 8 0.95 13.15 -1.56
CA CYS A 8 1.49 12.34 -0.46
C CYS A 8 0.52 11.22 -0.02
N THR A 9 -0.77 11.53 0.01
CA THR A 9 -1.80 10.61 0.49
C THR A 9 -2.06 9.44 -0.45
N ASP A 10 -1.63 9.52 -1.71
CA ASP A 10 -1.87 8.44 -2.66
C ASP A 10 -0.93 7.26 -2.42
N CYS A 11 0.27 7.52 -1.88
CA CYS A 11 1.23 6.48 -1.50
C CYS A 11 1.23 6.19 0.01
N HIS A 12 1.06 7.22 0.85
CA HIS A 12 1.10 7.08 2.31
C HIS A 12 -0.27 6.86 2.95
N MET A 13 -1.37 7.03 2.22
CA MET A 13 -2.71 6.67 2.69
C MET A 13 -3.48 5.96 1.56
N PRO A 14 -2.91 4.89 0.97
CA PRO A 14 -3.57 4.21 -0.12
C PRO A 14 -4.90 3.63 0.36
N LYS A 15 -5.80 3.32 -0.58
CA LYS A 15 -7.01 2.58 -0.24
C LYS A 15 -6.65 1.14 0.11
N ALA A 16 -6.31 0.90 1.36
CA ALA A 16 -5.93 -0.42 1.88
C ALA A 16 -6.88 -0.92 2.98
N THR A 17 -7.96 -0.18 3.25
CA THR A 17 -8.99 -0.56 4.22
C THR A 17 -10.26 -0.97 3.50
N LYS A 18 -10.86 -2.10 3.95
CA LYS A 18 -12.17 -2.57 3.51
C LYS A 18 -13.22 -2.23 4.56
N SER A 19 -14.08 -1.27 4.28
CA SER A 19 -15.23 -0.90 5.11
C SER A 19 -16.51 -1.61 4.66
N ALA A 20 -16.76 -1.70 3.35
CA ALA A 20 -17.94 -2.34 2.77
C ALA A 20 -17.58 -3.27 1.60
N THR A 21 -16.81 -2.75 0.64
CA THR A 21 -16.49 -3.46 -0.61
C THR A 21 -15.00 -3.50 -0.89
N ASN A 22 -14.57 -4.50 -1.67
CA ASN A 22 -13.23 -4.53 -2.24
C ASN A 22 -13.31 -4.06 -3.70
N LYS A 23 -12.45 -3.12 -4.11
CA LYS A 23 -12.43 -2.54 -5.46
C LYS A 23 -11.37 -3.15 -6.37
N GLY A 24 -10.45 -3.95 -5.83
CA GLY A 24 -9.45 -4.67 -6.62
C GLY A 24 -8.47 -5.47 -5.78
N LYS A 25 -7.49 -6.13 -6.42
CA LYS A 25 -6.51 -6.95 -5.71
C LYS A 25 -5.72 -6.16 -4.65
N TYR A 26 -5.41 -4.90 -4.93
CA TYR A 26 -4.63 -4.00 -4.07
C TYR A 26 -5.37 -2.66 -3.81
N GLU A 27 -6.70 -2.68 -3.82
CA GLU A 27 -7.51 -1.48 -3.65
C GLU A 27 -8.78 -1.76 -2.81
N GLY A 28 -8.76 -1.32 -1.56
CA GLY A 28 -9.94 -1.23 -0.71
C GLY A 28 -10.88 -0.07 -1.10
N ASP A 29 -11.89 0.18 -0.29
CA ASP A 29 -12.84 1.27 -0.51
C ASP A 29 -12.52 2.53 0.31
N VAL A 30 -11.67 2.42 1.34
CA VAL A 30 -11.29 3.53 2.23
C VAL A 30 -9.77 3.69 2.34
N LYS A 31 -9.29 4.94 2.41
CA LYS A 31 -7.88 5.29 2.66
C LYS A 31 -7.45 4.85 4.06
N THR A 32 -6.31 4.18 4.16
CA THR A 32 -5.73 3.79 5.45
C THR A 32 -5.14 5.00 6.18
N HIS A 33 -5.08 4.91 7.51
CA HIS A 33 -4.33 5.84 8.38
C HIS A 33 -2.94 5.29 8.76
N ILE A 34 -2.47 4.25 8.06
CA ILE A 34 -1.12 3.71 8.22
C ILE A 34 -0.21 4.39 7.19
N PHE A 35 0.67 5.27 7.67
CA PHE A 35 1.49 6.13 6.80
C PHE A 35 2.84 5.53 6.41
N LYS A 36 3.38 4.64 7.25
CA LYS A 36 4.68 4.03 7.03
C LYS A 36 4.61 3.08 5.85
N ILE A 37 5.51 3.22 4.88
CA ILE A 37 5.67 2.28 3.77
C ILE A 37 6.83 1.34 4.08
N ASN A 38 6.60 0.04 4.01
CA ASN A 38 7.68 -0.95 3.99
C ASN A 38 8.01 -1.27 2.53
N THR A 39 9.26 -1.00 2.14
CA THR A 39 9.74 -1.13 0.76
C THR A 39 10.36 -2.50 0.46
N ASP A 40 10.39 -3.42 1.42
CA ASP A 40 10.80 -4.80 1.16
C ASP A 40 9.73 -5.48 0.28
N PRO A 41 10.09 -6.00 -0.92
CA PRO A 41 9.13 -6.68 -1.80
C PRO A 41 8.54 -7.96 -1.21
N LYS A 42 9.12 -8.50 -0.12
CA LYS A 42 8.62 -9.67 0.61
C LYS A 42 7.78 -9.31 1.82
N ALA A 43 7.60 -8.02 2.12
CA ALA A 43 6.79 -7.61 3.26
C ALA A 43 5.31 -7.93 3.04
N GLU A 44 4.66 -8.43 4.07
CA GLU A 44 3.22 -8.69 4.09
C GLU A 44 2.52 -7.70 5.01
N MET A 45 1.56 -6.93 4.47
CA MET A 45 0.81 -5.95 5.25
C MET A 45 -0.15 -6.61 6.24
N PHE A 46 -0.69 -7.77 5.90
CA PHE A 46 -1.68 -8.47 6.72
C PHE A 46 -1.10 -9.78 7.25
N TYR A 47 -1.57 -10.20 8.42
CA TYR A 47 -1.25 -11.49 9.00
C TYR A 47 -2.50 -12.10 9.64
N GLU A 48 -2.53 -13.42 9.74
CA GLU A 48 -3.60 -14.13 10.44
C GLU A 48 -3.12 -14.59 11.82
N GLU A 49 -4.02 -14.51 12.79
CA GLU A 49 -3.81 -15.03 14.14
C GLU A 49 -5.11 -15.64 14.65
N GLU A 50 -5.01 -16.66 15.49
CA GLU A 50 -6.18 -17.25 16.15
C GLU A 50 -6.50 -16.47 17.44
N VAL A 51 -7.66 -15.83 17.46
CA VAL A 51 -8.15 -15.09 18.63
C VAL A 51 -9.46 -15.71 19.08
N LYS A 52 -9.46 -16.26 20.31
CA LYS A 52 -10.63 -16.92 20.91
C LYS A 52 -11.19 -18.06 20.04
N GLY A 53 -10.31 -18.90 19.49
CA GLY A 53 -10.71 -20.06 18.68
C GLY A 53 -11.17 -19.72 17.25
N LYS A 54 -10.96 -18.48 16.79
CA LYS A 54 -11.32 -18.04 15.44
C LYS A 54 -10.12 -17.39 14.77
N LYS A 55 -9.91 -17.69 13.49
CA LYS A 55 -8.95 -16.96 12.66
C LYS A 55 -9.42 -15.53 12.49
N ALA A 56 -8.54 -14.59 12.78
CA ALA A 56 -8.73 -13.17 12.54
C ALA A 56 -7.54 -12.63 11.75
N THR A 57 -7.82 -11.70 10.82
CA THR A 57 -6.80 -11.01 10.04
C THR A 57 -6.50 -9.66 10.67
N PHE A 58 -5.23 -9.37 10.83
CA PHE A 58 -4.73 -8.12 11.40
C PHE A 58 -3.82 -7.42 10.40
N ALA A 59 -3.72 -6.09 10.52
CA ALA A 59 -2.77 -5.30 9.75
C ALA A 59 -1.51 -5.04 10.58
N ARG A 60 -0.35 -5.13 9.95
CA ARG A 60 0.91 -4.62 10.50
C ARG A 60 0.92 -3.10 10.41
N GLY A 61 1.79 -2.46 11.18
CA GLY A 61 1.93 -0.99 11.23
C GLY A 61 2.61 -0.35 10.01
N PHE A 62 2.45 -0.92 8.82
CA PHE A 62 2.98 -0.38 7.57
C PHE A 62 2.09 -0.78 6.38
N VAL A 63 2.14 0.01 5.32
CA VAL A 63 1.64 -0.36 3.99
C VAL A 63 2.76 -0.96 3.15
N THR A 64 2.40 -1.83 2.22
CA THR A 64 3.32 -2.49 1.29
C THR A 64 3.23 -1.86 -0.10
N LEU A 65 4.22 -2.14 -0.95
CA LEU A 65 4.36 -1.50 -2.27
C LEU A 65 3.24 -1.86 -3.26
N ASP A 66 2.56 -2.98 -3.07
CA ASP A 66 1.38 -3.36 -3.83
C ASP A 66 0.22 -2.37 -3.65
N PHE A 67 -0.03 -1.91 -2.42
CA PHE A 67 -1.03 -0.86 -2.15
C PHE A 67 -0.54 0.54 -2.53
N ALA A 68 0.73 0.86 -2.25
CA ALA A 68 1.28 2.19 -2.47
C ALA A 68 1.60 2.51 -3.94
N CYS A 69 1.90 1.49 -4.76
CA CYS A 69 2.36 1.66 -6.14
C CYS A 69 1.50 0.90 -7.15
N LEU A 70 1.22 -0.39 -6.90
CA LEU A 70 0.59 -1.26 -7.89
C LEU A 70 -0.93 -1.03 -8.05
N ASN A 71 -1.53 -0.25 -7.15
CA ASN A 71 -2.89 0.25 -7.34
C ASN A 71 -3.02 1.11 -8.62
N CYS A 72 -2.01 1.95 -8.93
CA CYS A 72 -1.97 2.74 -10.16
C CYS A 72 -1.14 2.05 -11.26
N HIS A 73 -0.01 1.45 -10.90
CA HIS A 73 0.90 0.79 -11.84
C HIS A 73 0.54 -0.69 -12.05
N LYS A 74 -0.68 -0.95 -12.51
CA LYS A 74 -1.25 -2.31 -12.65
C LYS A 74 -0.49 -3.22 -13.64
N ASN A 75 0.37 -2.66 -14.47
CA ASN A 75 1.21 -3.38 -15.44
C ASN A 75 2.67 -3.54 -15.00
N LYS A 76 2.93 -3.45 -13.69
CA LYS A 76 4.26 -3.62 -13.08
C LYS A 76 4.18 -4.64 -11.96
N ASP A 77 5.35 -5.16 -11.59
CA ASP A 77 5.50 -6.11 -10.48
C ASP A 77 6.10 -5.46 -9.23
N ILE A 78 6.15 -6.23 -8.15
CA ILE A 78 6.64 -5.79 -6.83
C ILE A 78 8.14 -5.44 -6.85
N ASN A 79 8.93 -6.10 -7.71
CA ASN A 79 10.37 -5.85 -7.80
C ASN A 79 10.65 -4.52 -8.50
N TRP A 80 9.87 -4.19 -9.53
CA TRP A 80 9.88 -2.87 -10.14
C TRP A 80 9.54 -1.78 -9.11
N ALA A 81 8.48 -2.00 -8.32
CA ALA A 81 8.08 -1.04 -7.29
C ALA A 81 9.20 -0.85 -6.24
N ALA A 82 9.83 -1.93 -5.79
CA ALA A 82 10.92 -1.88 -4.82
C ALA A 82 12.14 -1.13 -5.38
N ALA A 83 12.50 -1.36 -6.64
CA ALA A 83 13.57 -0.65 -7.31
C ALA A 83 13.30 0.87 -7.46
N LYS A 84 12.02 1.27 -7.60
CA LYS A 84 11.62 2.68 -7.73
C LYS A 84 11.39 3.38 -6.40
N ALA A 85 11.14 2.65 -5.31
CA ALA A 85 10.86 3.25 -4.00
C ALA A 85 12.02 4.11 -3.48
N LYS A 86 13.27 3.71 -3.75
CA LYS A 86 14.45 4.47 -3.32
C LYS A 86 14.53 5.81 -4.05
N GLY A 87 14.46 6.91 -3.29
CA GLY A 87 14.56 8.27 -3.83
C GLY A 87 13.28 8.79 -4.49
N ILE A 88 12.15 8.09 -4.34
CA ILE A 88 10.88 8.43 -5.01
C ILE A 88 10.41 9.88 -4.71
N HIS A 89 10.70 10.40 -3.52
CA HIS A 89 10.34 11.77 -3.13
C HIS A 89 11.02 12.86 -3.98
N ARG A 90 12.12 12.54 -4.69
CA ARG A 90 12.77 13.46 -5.64
C ARG A 90 11.91 13.70 -6.88
N TYR A 91 10.97 12.81 -7.17
CA TYR A 91 9.98 13.00 -8.22
C TYR A 91 8.73 13.74 -7.69
N GLY A 92 8.64 13.99 -6.38
CA GLY A 92 7.54 14.72 -5.74
C GLY A 92 7.85 16.21 -5.62
N LYS A 93 9.00 16.56 -5.05
CA LYS A 93 9.41 17.96 -4.89
C LYS A 93 9.79 18.56 -6.25
N MET A 94 8.97 19.46 -6.77
CA MET A 94 9.46 20.51 -7.67
C MET A 94 10.19 21.57 -6.84
#